data_AF-B0EBS9-F1
#
_entry.id   AF-B0EBS9-F1
#
_cell.length_a   1.000
_cell.length_b   1.000
_cell.length_c   1.000
_cell.angle_alpha   90.00
_cell.angle_beta   90.00
_cell.angle_gamma   90.00
#
_symmetry.space_group_name_H-M   'P 1'
#
loop_
_entity.id
_entity.type
_entity.pdbx_description
1 polymer ?
#
loop_
_entity_poly.entity_id
_entity_poly.type
_entity_poly.pdbx_seq_one_letter_code
_entity_poly.pdbx_strand_id
1 'polypeptide(L)'
;MKLEEKLNIWKALMQLEANHGDEKSLKKVYNEVLEVCDRKKIMLHIIHIYKEKKEVEEKIFRIIFKKVKGSCKVYKKYCNFIMRNNREEENKNTISKAKTTLDKKKMISLEIHIARLEYKYGSLIKEDQCLKIF
;
A
#
# COMPACT_ATOMS: atom_id res chain seq x y z
N MET A 1 13.79 15.93 19.97
CA MET A 1 12.88 15.76 18.82
C MET A 1 12.42 14.31 18.79
N LYS A 2 11.11 14.08 18.89
CA LYS A 2 10.53 12.73 18.85
C LYS A 2 10.74 12.13 17.46
N LEU A 3 10.99 10.83 17.38
CA LEU A 3 11.27 10.12 16.12
C LEU A 3 10.15 10.31 15.07
N GLU A 4 8.92 10.51 15.52
CA GLU A 4 7.75 10.76 14.67
C GLU A 4 7.72 12.16 14.05
N GLU A 5 8.19 13.19 14.77
CA GLU A 5 8.29 14.56 14.26
C GLU A 5 9.30 14.61 13.12
N LYS A 6 10.46 13.98 13.31
CA LYS A 6 11.48 13.84 12.27
C LYS A 6 10.92 13.16 11.02
N LEU A 7 10.19 12.06 11.18
CA LEU A 7 9.55 11.36 10.07
C LEU A 7 8.53 12.25 9.33
N ASN A 8 7.75 13.05 10.06
CA ASN A 8 6.75 13.92 9.44
C ASN A 8 7.40 15.06 8.64
N ILE A 9 8.51 15.62 9.10
CA ILE A 9 9.31 16.59 8.34
C ILE A 9 9.79 15.95 7.03
N TRP A 10 10.35 14.73 7.09
CA TRP A 10 10.80 14.02 5.88
C TRP A 10 9.65 13.71 4.92
N LYS A 11 8.47 13.37 5.43
CA LYS A 11 7.26 13.18 4.60
C LYS A 11 6.86 14.46 3.88
N ALA A 12 6.89 15.59 4.58
CA ALA A 12 6.58 16.89 3.99
C ALA A 12 7.61 17.27 2.92
N LEU A 13 8.91 17.07 3.20
CA LEU A 13 9.97 17.31 2.23
C LEU A 13 9.79 16.46 0.97
N MET A 14 9.55 15.15 1.11
CA MET A 14 9.30 14.27 -0.04
C MET A 14 8.04 14.68 -0.83
N GLN A 15 6.99 15.15 -0.15
CA GLN A 15 5.78 15.64 -0.83
C GLN A 15 6.07 16.92 -1.62
N LEU A 16 6.85 17.83 -1.05
CA LEU A 16 7.25 19.07 -1.70
C LEU A 16 8.12 18.80 -2.92
N GLU A 17 9.13 17.92 -2.80
CA GLU A 17 9.96 17.48 -3.92
C GLU A 17 9.15 16.78 -5.02
N ALA A 18 8.11 16.03 -4.66
CA ALA A 18 7.26 15.39 -5.65
C ALA A 18 6.35 16.38 -6.40
N ASN A 19 5.93 17.45 -5.74
CA ASN A 19 5.03 18.46 -6.30
C ASN A 19 5.78 19.53 -7.10
N HIS A 20 6.98 19.91 -6.66
CA HIS A 20 7.72 21.06 -7.18
C HIS A 20 9.14 20.73 -7.66
N GLY A 21 9.67 19.55 -7.35
CA GLY A 21 11.02 19.14 -7.68
C GLY A 21 11.11 18.14 -8.84
N ASP A 22 12.31 17.62 -9.03
CA ASP A 22 12.63 16.61 -10.05
C ASP A 22 12.58 15.19 -9.48
N GLU A 23 12.29 14.19 -10.33
CA GLU A 23 12.28 12.78 -9.94
C GLU A 23 13.65 12.30 -9.39
N LYS A 24 14.75 12.93 -9.83
CA LYS A 24 16.11 12.65 -9.33
C LYS A 24 16.28 13.15 -7.89
N SER A 25 15.82 14.35 -7.58
CA SER A 25 15.88 14.95 -6.23
C SER A 25 15.02 14.16 -5.25
N LEU A 26 13.80 13.79 -5.65
CA LEU A 26 12.92 12.94 -4.86
C LEU A 26 13.56 11.57 -4.57
N LYS A 27 14.22 10.94 -5.55
CA LYS A 27 14.95 9.67 -5.34
C LYS A 27 16.12 9.83 -4.37
N LYS A 28 16.83 10.95 -4.42
CA LYS A 28 17.94 11.24 -3.49
C LYS A 28 17.43 11.34 -2.06
N VAL A 29 16.43 12.19 -1.82
CA VAL A 29 15.79 12.34 -0.50
C VAL A 29 15.22 11.00 -0.03
N TYR A 30 14.57 10.24 -0.90
CA TYR A 30 14.03 8.93 -0.55
C TYR A 30 15.12 7.96 -0.05
N ASN A 31 16.28 7.91 -0.72
CA ASN A 31 17.39 7.06 -0.30
C ASN A 31 17.99 7.50 1.04
N GLU A 32 18.19 8.80 1.25
CA GLU A 32 18.68 9.36 2.52
C GLU A 32 17.73 9.04 3.68
N VAL A 33 16.43 9.19 3.46
CA VAL A 33 15.41 8.94 4.48
C VAL A 33 15.30 7.45 4.81
N LEU A 34 15.53 6.55 3.85
CA LEU A 34 15.55 5.10 4.07
C LEU A 34 16.67 4.63 5.01
N GLU A 35 17.76 5.39 5.14
CA GLU A 35 18.86 5.09 6.06
C GLU A 35 18.56 5.59 7.48
N VAL A 36 17.87 6.72 7.60
CA VAL A 36 17.68 7.42 8.86
C VAL A 36 16.36 7.06 9.57
N CYS A 37 15.35 6.59 8.83
CA CYS A 37 13.99 6.38 9.33
C CYS A 37 13.48 4.96 9.02
N ASP A 38 12.34 4.58 9.63
CA ASP A 38 11.72 3.27 9.42
C ASP A 38 11.35 3.07 7.94
N ARG A 39 12.10 2.18 7.28
CA ARG A 39 11.97 1.82 5.86
C ARG A 39 10.53 1.56 5.46
N LYS A 40 9.77 0.87 6.31
CA LYS A 40 8.37 0.53 6.01
C LYS A 40 7.49 1.77 5.97
N LYS A 41 7.64 2.68 6.93
CA LYS A 41 6.82 3.90 6.99
C LYS A 41 7.08 4.79 5.76
N ILE A 42 8.33 4.89 5.33
CA ILE A 42 8.75 5.70 4.16
C ILE A 42 8.26 5.05 2.87
N MET A 43 8.44 3.74 2.71
CA MET A 43 7.91 2.97 1.56
C MET A 43 6.38 3.10 1.44
N LEU A 44 5.66 3.14 2.57
CA LEU A 44 4.22 3.35 2.54
C LEU A 44 3.83 4.80 2.19
N HIS A 45 4.71 5.77 2.47
CA HIS A 45 4.52 7.18 2.12
C HIS A 45 4.82 7.45 0.64
N ILE A 46 5.86 6.83 0.08
CA ILE A 46 6.19 7.01 -1.33
C ILE A 46 5.08 6.49 -2.25
N ILE A 47 4.38 5.40 -1.87
CA ILE A 47 3.15 4.97 -2.55
C ILE A 47 2.10 6.09 -2.56
N HIS A 48 1.94 6.80 -1.45
CA HIS A 48 0.94 7.88 -1.34
C HIS A 48 1.29 9.05 -2.25
N ILE A 49 2.58 9.39 -2.36
CA ILE A 49 3.07 10.41 -3.27
C ILE A 49 2.79 10.04 -4.73
N TYR A 50 3.12 8.81 -5.14
CA TYR A 50 2.95 8.35 -6.52
C TYR A 50 1.52 7.90 -6.87
N LYS A 51 0.53 8.19 -6.01
CA LYS A 51 -0.87 7.77 -6.18
C LYS A 51 -1.54 8.27 -7.47
N GLU A 52 -1.01 9.35 -8.06
CA GLU A 52 -1.45 9.92 -9.33
C GLU A 52 -0.82 9.23 -10.55
N LYS A 53 0.37 8.64 -10.39
CA LYS A 53 1.12 7.96 -11.46
C LYS A 53 1.02 6.44 -11.32
N LYS A 54 -0.07 5.86 -11.86
CA LYS A 54 -0.41 4.42 -11.73
C LYS A 54 0.75 3.46 -12.02
N GLU A 55 1.50 3.68 -13.10
CA GLU A 55 2.61 2.80 -13.49
C GLU A 55 3.76 2.81 -12.48
N VAL A 56 4.05 3.98 -11.91
CA VAL A 56 5.11 4.15 -10.91
C VAL A 56 4.65 3.55 -9.58
N GLU A 57 3.38 3.77 -9.20
CA GLU A 57 2.77 3.18 -8.02
C GLU A 57 2.86 1.64 -8.05
N GLU A 58 2.54 1.01 -9.18
CA GLU A 58 2.63 -0.45 -9.34
C GLU A 58 4.08 -0.97 -9.19
N LYS A 59 5.05 -0.30 -9.82
CA LYS A 59 6.48 -0.65 -9.71
C LYS A 59 6.94 -0.60 -8.25
N ILE A 60 6.52 0.42 -7.50
CA ILE A 60 6.84 0.58 -6.08
C ILE A 60 6.22 -0.55 -5.25
N PHE A 61 4.95 -0.91 -5.50
CA PHE A 61 4.32 -2.04 -4.81
C PHE A 61 5.11 -3.35 -5.00
N ARG A 62 5.57 -3.64 -6.22
CA ARG A 62 6.41 -4.83 -6.50
C ARG A 62 7.70 -4.82 -5.68
N ILE A 63 8.35 -3.67 -5.53
CA ILE A 63 9.56 -3.51 -4.69
C ILE A 63 9.23 -3.75 -3.22
N ILE A 64 8.10 -3.22 -2.74
CA ILE A 64 7.69 -3.36 -1.33
C ILE A 64 7.32 -4.81 -1.00
N PHE A 65 6.65 -5.54 -1.90
CA PHE A 65 6.40 -6.97 -1.68
C PHE A 65 7.69 -7.79 -1.57
N LYS A 66 8.76 -7.40 -2.30
CA LYS A 66 10.08 -8.03 -2.18
C LYS A 66 10.76 -7.69 -0.85
N LYS A 67 10.72 -6.43 -0.41
CA LYS A 67 11.43 -5.96 0.79
C LYS A 67 10.67 -6.17 2.11
N VAL A 68 9.34 -6.08 2.08
CA VAL A 68 8.44 -6.10 3.25
C VAL A 68 7.45 -7.25 3.08
N LYS A 69 7.93 -8.47 3.28
CA LYS A 69 7.11 -9.69 3.21
C LYS A 69 6.13 -9.79 4.38
N GLY A 70 4.94 -10.34 4.14
CA GLY A 70 3.97 -10.69 5.19
C GLY A 70 3.28 -9.52 5.90
N SER A 71 3.34 -8.29 5.39
CA SER A 71 2.69 -7.15 6.04
C SER A 71 1.27 -6.90 5.56
N CYS A 72 0.29 -7.15 6.43
CA CYS A 72 -1.14 -6.83 6.20
C CYS A 72 -1.38 -5.38 5.72
N LYS A 73 -0.66 -4.38 6.24
CA LYS A 73 -0.78 -2.98 5.81
C LYS A 73 -0.43 -2.77 4.33
N VAL A 74 0.56 -3.52 3.81
CA VAL A 74 0.97 -3.45 2.41
C VAL A 74 -0.11 -4.05 1.52
N TYR A 75 -0.62 -5.24 1.88
CA TYR A 75 -1.73 -5.88 1.16
C TYR A 75 -2.97 -5.00 1.11
N LYS A 76 -3.38 -4.38 2.23
CA LYS A 76 -4.51 -3.44 2.26
C LYS A 76 -4.36 -2.28 1.25
N LYS A 77 -3.19 -1.65 1.23
CA LYS A 77 -2.88 -0.57 0.28
C LYS A 77 -2.86 -1.06 -1.17
N TYR A 78 -2.32 -2.25 -1.43
CA TYR A 78 -2.27 -2.81 -2.77
C TYR A 78 -3.66 -3.23 -3.28
N CYS A 79 -4.49 -3.86 -2.44
CA CYS A 79 -5.90 -4.14 -2.78
C CYS A 79 -6.66 -2.85 -3.11
N ASN A 80 -6.44 -1.76 -2.37
CA ASN A 80 -7.04 -0.46 -2.69
C ASN A 80 -6.56 0.08 -4.05
N PHE A 81 -5.27 -0.07 -4.38
CA PHE A 81 -4.75 0.28 -5.70
C PHE A 81 -5.37 -0.53 -6.83
N ILE A 82 -5.46 -1.85 -6.68
CA ILE A 82 -6.05 -2.75 -7.68
C ILE A 82 -7.54 -2.44 -7.89
N MET A 83 -8.29 -2.25 -6.79
CA MET A 83 -9.71 -1.92 -6.82
C MET A 83 -9.97 -0.56 -7.47
N ARG A 84 -9.14 0.45 -7.21
CA ARG A 84 -9.19 1.75 -7.92
C ARG A 84 -8.94 1.64 -9.42
N ASN A 85 -8.32 0.56 -9.87
CA ASN A 85 -7.98 0.31 -11.27
C ASN A 85 -8.90 -0.73 -11.92
N ASN A 86 -9.99 -1.16 -11.28
CA ASN A 86 -10.96 -2.14 -11.78
C ASN A 86 -10.33 -3.49 -12.19
N ARG A 87 -9.25 -3.92 -11.51
CA ARG A 87 -8.52 -5.17 -11.81
C ARG A 87 -8.92 -6.31 -10.86
N GLU A 88 -10.17 -6.74 -10.89
CA GLU A 88 -10.71 -7.71 -9.93
C GLU A 88 -9.96 -9.05 -9.89
N GLU A 89 -9.55 -9.59 -11.05
CA GLU A 89 -8.82 -10.86 -11.11
C GLU A 89 -7.45 -10.76 -10.42
N GLU A 90 -6.76 -9.64 -10.60
CA GLU A 90 -5.48 -9.37 -9.95
C GLU A 90 -5.66 -9.24 -8.43
N ASN A 91 -6.80 -8.71 -7.98
CA ASN A 91 -7.14 -8.67 -6.56
C ASN A 91 -7.33 -10.08 -5.98
N LYS A 92 -8.08 -10.95 -6.67
CA LYS A 92 -8.29 -12.35 -6.24
C LYS A 92 -6.97 -13.09 -6.12
N ASN A 93 -6.10 -12.96 -7.12
CA ASN A 93 -4.76 -13.57 -7.09
C ASN A 93 -3.90 -13.05 -5.94
N THR A 94 -4.01 -11.75 -5.65
CA THR A 94 -3.33 -11.11 -4.51
C THR A 94 -3.83 -11.63 -3.17
N ILE A 95 -5.14 -11.81 -3.02
CA ILE A 95 -5.75 -12.39 -1.81
C ILE A 95 -5.27 -13.82 -1.60
N SER A 96 -5.27 -14.66 -2.65
CA SER A 96 -4.75 -16.03 -2.56
C SER A 96 -3.29 -16.06 -2.11
N LYS A 97 -2.45 -15.16 -2.61
CA LYS A 97 -1.05 -14.98 -2.14
C LYS A 97 -0.97 -14.45 -0.71
N ALA A 98 -1.93 -13.62 -0.28
CA ALA A 98 -1.97 -13.13 1.09
C ALA A 98 -2.32 -14.27 2.07
N LYS A 99 -3.25 -15.17 1.70
CA LYS A 99 -3.64 -16.32 2.52
C LYS A 99 -2.47 -17.27 2.83
N THR A 100 -1.52 -17.41 1.91
CA THR A 100 -0.33 -18.25 2.12
C THR A 100 0.78 -17.56 2.89
N THR A 101 0.78 -16.23 2.99
CA THR A 101 1.87 -15.43 3.58
C THR A 101 1.51 -14.77 4.90
N LEU A 102 0.23 -14.59 5.22
CA LEU A 102 -0.26 -13.92 6.43
C LEU A 102 -0.90 -14.91 7.41
N ASP A 103 -0.71 -14.63 8.70
CA ASP A 103 -1.42 -15.34 9.78
C ASP A 103 -2.94 -15.13 9.69
N LYS A 104 -3.71 -16.12 10.17
CA LYS A 104 -5.19 -16.11 10.18
C LYS A 104 -5.79 -14.80 10.72
N LYS A 105 -5.27 -14.26 11.83
CA LYS A 105 -5.73 -12.98 12.42
C LYS A 105 -5.56 -11.78 11.48
N LYS A 106 -4.45 -11.74 10.74
CA LYS A 106 -4.13 -10.66 9.79
C LYS A 106 -4.95 -10.80 8.50
N MET A 107 -5.26 -12.04 8.11
CA MET A 107 -6.14 -12.35 6.98
C MET A 107 -7.56 -11.85 7.23
N ILE A 108 -8.15 -12.13 8.41
CA ILE A 108 -9.49 -11.62 8.77
C ILE A 108 -9.53 -10.09 8.68
N SER A 109 -8.50 -9.42 9.18
CA SER A 109 -8.40 -7.95 9.08
C SER A 109 -8.27 -7.43 7.64
N LEU A 110 -7.68 -8.23 6.74
CA LEU A 110 -7.58 -7.91 5.32
C LEU A 110 -8.92 -8.11 4.62
N GLU A 111 -9.63 -9.21 4.89
CA GLU A 111 -10.96 -9.50 4.35
C GLU A 111 -11.98 -8.41 4.70
N ILE A 112 -12.04 -7.99 5.97
CA ILE A 112 -12.90 -6.86 6.38
C ILE A 112 -12.54 -5.57 5.62
N HIS A 113 -11.25 -5.35 5.34
CA HIS A 113 -10.83 -4.19 4.57
C HIS A 113 -11.24 -4.28 3.11
N ILE A 114 -11.16 -5.46 2.50
CA ILE A 114 -11.55 -5.71 1.12
C ILE A 114 -13.07 -5.54 0.97
N ALA A 115 -13.87 -6.10 1.87
CA ALA A 115 -15.32 -5.90 1.87
C ALA A 115 -15.68 -4.39 1.90
N ARG A 116 -14.96 -3.59 2.70
CA ARG A 116 -15.12 -2.12 2.72
C ARG A 116 -14.69 -1.46 1.41
N LEU A 117 -13.68 -2.00 0.72
CA LEU A 117 -13.22 -1.49 -0.58
C LEU A 117 -14.20 -1.84 -1.69
N GLU A 118 -14.76 -3.04 -1.70
CA GLU A 118 -15.79 -3.50 -2.64
C GLU A 118 -17.06 -2.65 -2.52
N TYR A 119 -17.48 -2.36 -1.28
CA TYR A 119 -18.56 -1.40 -1.02
C TYR A 119 -18.25 0.00 -1.56
N LYS A 120 -16.98 0.44 -1.48
CA LYS A 120 -16.57 1.79 -1.88
C LYS A 120 -16.37 1.96 -3.39
N TYR A 121 -15.81 0.96 -4.08
CA TYR A 121 -15.42 1.06 -5.50
C TYR A 121 -16.36 0.33 -6.46
N GLY A 122 -17.30 -0.47 -5.94
CA GLY A 122 -18.44 -0.98 -6.69
C GLY A 122 -18.31 -2.44 -7.11
N SER A 123 -19.06 -3.30 -6.42
CA SER A 123 -20.29 -3.85 -6.98
C SER A 123 -21.18 -4.24 -5.81
N LEU A 124 -22.48 -3.94 -5.91
CA LEU A 124 -23.50 -4.56 -5.08
C LEU A 124 -23.23 -6.06 -5.08
N ILE A 125 -22.95 -6.58 -3.89
CA ILE A 125 -23.41 -7.89 -3.47
C ILE A 125 -23.17 -9.00 -4.51
N LYS A 126 -22.01 -9.66 -4.43
CA LYS A 126 -22.01 -11.12 -4.57
C LYS A 126 -22.15 -11.68 -3.17
N GLU A 127 -23.40 -11.77 -2.72
CA GLU A 127 -23.84 -12.17 -1.37
C GLU A 127 -23.33 -13.56 -0.93
N ASP A 128 -22.78 -14.37 -1.83
CA ASP A 128 -22.56 -15.80 -1.56
C ASP A 128 -21.20 -16.22 -0.98
N GLN A 129 -20.24 -15.31 -0.76
CA GLN A 129 -18.92 -15.72 -0.24
C GLN A 129 -18.52 -15.13 1.12
N CYS A 130 -19.13 -14.03 1.57
CA CYS A 130 -18.78 -13.46 2.88
C CYS A 130 -19.45 -14.17 4.07
N LEU A 131 -20.54 -14.91 3.86
CA LEU A 131 -21.29 -15.56 4.95
C LEU A 131 -20.81 -16.95 5.35
N LYS A 132 -19.70 -17.47 4.78
CA LYS A 132 -19.13 -18.78 5.16
C LYS A 132 -18.02 -18.72 6.22
N ILE A 133 -17.85 -17.59 6.92
CA ILE A 133 -16.78 -17.42 7.94
C ILE A 133 -17.36 -17.07 9.34
N PHE A 134 -18.67 -17.27 9.55
CA PHE A 134 -19.24 -17.37 10.89
C PHE A 134 -19.80 -18.78 11.10
#